data_AF-A0A5K0WEN5-F1
#
_entry.id   AF-A0A5K0WEN5-F1
#
_cell.length_a   1.000
_cell.length_b   1.000
_cell.length_c   1.000
_cell.angle_alpha   90.00
_cell.angle_beta   90.00
_cell.angle_gamma   90.00
#
_symmetry.space_group_name_H-M   'P 1'
#
loop_
_entity.id
_entity.type
_entity.pdbx_description
1 polymer ?
#
loop_
_entity_poly.entity_id
_entity_poly.type
_entity_poly.pdbx_seq_one_letter_code
_entity_poly.pdbx_strand_id
1 'polypeptide(L)'
;ERHPRQKPTHHSSSPFGVAAMGKAMDGSLVSLCFLLTLASLLLDGSQGRQTDALNRLMKAKREGKVGTSSWGVDMDAKIHQLNEVLSEKKVYSQEGLKEKDRVKRLPGQPDVDFEQYAGYVTVDQKAGRAFFYYFVEAVGFKSRSKPLLLWLNG
;
A
#
# COMPACT_ATOMS: atom_id res chain seq x y z
N GLU A 1 40.98 -86.05 -23.30
CA GLU A 1 39.59 -86.02 -23.79
C GLU A 1 38.65 -86.74 -22.82
N ARG A 2 37.41 -86.25 -22.75
CA ARG A 2 36.25 -86.71 -21.96
C ARG A 2 36.06 -86.09 -20.56
N HIS A 3 35.16 -85.09 -20.55
CA HIS A 3 34.23 -84.76 -19.47
C HIS A 3 33.59 -86.03 -18.87
N PRO A 4 33.13 -86.04 -17.59
CA PRO A 4 31.79 -85.48 -17.32
C PRO A 4 31.43 -85.10 -15.85
N ARG A 5 30.19 -84.63 -15.72
CA ARG A 5 29.27 -84.60 -14.55
C ARG A 5 29.34 -83.42 -13.59
N GLN A 6 28.48 -82.44 -13.89
CA GLN A 6 27.85 -81.56 -12.92
C GLN A 6 26.97 -82.36 -11.94
N LYS A 7 26.95 -81.91 -10.68
CA LYS A 7 26.00 -82.29 -9.63
C LYS A 7 25.46 -81.00 -9.00
N PRO A 8 24.15 -80.89 -8.69
CA PRO A 8 23.55 -79.65 -8.20
C PRO A 8 23.54 -79.61 -6.68
N THR A 9 23.72 -78.42 -6.10
CA THR A 9 23.33 -78.11 -4.72
C THR A 9 22.72 -76.71 -4.67
N HIS A 10 21.44 -76.66 -4.31
CA HIS A 10 20.69 -75.45 -3.98
C HIS A 10 21.24 -74.79 -2.70
N HIS A 11 20.97 -73.48 -2.57
CA HIS A 11 20.48 -72.75 -1.38
C HIS A 11 20.97 -71.29 -1.49
N SER A 12 20.10 -70.37 -1.92
CA SER A 12 19.24 -69.55 -1.04
C SER A 12 20.00 -68.39 -0.38
N SER A 13 19.83 -67.17 -0.89
CA SER A 13 19.27 -66.02 -0.14
C SER A 13 19.48 -64.67 -0.85
N SER A 14 18.36 -64.07 -1.25
CA SER A 14 18.01 -62.62 -1.29
C SER A 14 18.84 -61.58 -2.06
N PRO A 15 18.19 -60.51 -2.58
CA PRO A 15 18.74 -59.64 -3.60
C PRO A 15 19.52 -58.47 -2.99
N PHE A 16 20.72 -58.20 -3.50
CA PHE A 16 21.38 -56.91 -3.27
C PHE A 16 20.64 -55.84 -4.07
N GLY A 17 20.01 -54.93 -3.33
CA GLY A 17 19.21 -53.83 -3.83
C GLY A 17 20.01 -52.83 -4.65
N VAL A 18 19.28 -52.28 -5.61
CA VAL A 18 19.62 -51.11 -6.43
C VAL A 18 19.92 -49.93 -5.50
N ALA A 19 21.14 -49.40 -5.54
CA ALA A 19 21.46 -48.11 -4.93
C ALA A 19 20.89 -46.99 -5.82
N ALA A 20 19.60 -46.68 -5.64
CA ALA A 20 19.00 -45.46 -6.16
C ALA A 20 19.36 -44.31 -5.19
N MET A 21 20.26 -43.44 -5.64
CA MET A 21 20.56 -42.15 -5.00
C MET A 21 19.35 -41.24 -5.14
N GLY A 22 18.41 -41.34 -4.21
CA GLY A 22 17.30 -40.40 -4.05
C GLY A 22 17.29 -39.91 -2.61
N LYS A 23 18.13 -38.91 -2.28
CA LYS A 23 17.97 -38.20 -1.00
C LYS A 23 16.64 -37.46 -1.05
N ALA A 24 15.69 -37.91 -0.23
CA ALA A 24 14.47 -37.18 0.04
C ALA A 24 14.87 -35.78 0.52
N MET A 25 14.36 -34.76 -0.15
CA MET A 25 14.52 -33.37 0.29
C MET A 25 13.75 -33.23 1.60
N ASP A 26 14.45 -32.88 2.68
CA ASP A 26 13.86 -32.73 4.01
C ASP A 26 12.64 -31.79 3.93
N GLY A 27 11.50 -32.20 4.50
CA GLY A 27 10.23 -31.45 4.38
C GLY A 27 10.31 -29.99 4.83
N SER A 28 11.31 -29.65 5.65
CA SER A 28 11.64 -28.28 6.05
C SER A 28 12.11 -27.42 4.88
N LEU A 29 12.88 -27.96 3.94
CA LEU A 29 13.32 -27.26 2.73
C LEU A 29 12.16 -27.03 1.77
N VAL A 30 11.28 -28.02 1.61
CA VAL A 30 10.08 -27.88 0.78
C VAL A 30 9.14 -26.82 1.37
N SER A 31 8.96 -26.81 2.68
CA SER A 31 8.18 -25.78 3.38
C SER A 31 8.80 -24.39 3.26
N LEU A 32 10.12 -24.28 3.36
CA LEU A 32 10.82 -23.00 3.19
C LEU A 32 10.69 -22.49 1.75
N CYS A 33 10.85 -23.36 0.75
CA CYS A 33 10.61 -23.02 -0.65
C CYS A 33 9.17 -22.55 -0.86
N PHE A 34 8.19 -23.22 -0.26
CA PHE A 34 6.77 -22.84 -0.38
C PHE A 34 6.49 -21.47 0.25
N LEU A 35 7.05 -21.20 1.43
CA LEU A 35 6.95 -19.90 2.11
C LEU A 35 7.62 -18.78 1.32
N LEU A 36 8.79 -19.03 0.72
CA LEU A 36 9.49 -18.06 -0.13
C LEU A 36 8.72 -17.78 -1.43
N THR A 37 8.09 -18.80 -2.02
CA THR A 37 7.23 -18.60 -3.20
C THR A 37 5.94 -17.85 -2.86
N LEU A 38 5.33 -18.13 -1.70
CA LEU A 38 4.13 -17.44 -1.24
C LEU A 38 4.42 -15.97 -0.89
N ALA A 39 5.56 -15.69 -0.23
CA ALA A 39 6.01 -14.33 0.05
C ALA A 39 6.25 -13.53 -1.24
N SER A 40 6.83 -14.15 -2.27
CA SER A 40 7.03 -13.52 -3.58
C SER A 40 5.70 -13.19 -4.29
N LEU A 41 4.67 -14.04 -4.10
CA LEU A 41 3.33 -13.81 -4.66
C LEU A 41 2.57 -12.71 -3.93
N LEU A 42 2.80 -12.54 -2.62
CA LEU A 42 2.21 -11.49 -1.79
C LEU A 42 2.89 -10.12 -1.95
N LEU A 43 4.07 -10.08 -2.56
CA LEU A 43 4.81 -8.84 -2.85
C LEU A 43 4.44 -8.20 -4.18
N ASP A 44 3.57 -8.82 -4.99
CA ASP A 44 3.07 -8.22 -6.24
C ASP A 44 1.89 -7.27 -5.95
N GLY A 45 2.13 -6.32 -5.05
CA GLY A 45 1.32 -5.12 -4.94
C GLY A 45 1.74 -4.19 -6.06
N SER A 46 0.85 -3.93 -7.02
CA SER A 46 1.03 -2.96 -8.11
C SER A 46 1.11 -1.52 -7.59
N GLN A 47 2.12 -1.20 -6.79
CA GLN A 47 2.38 0.08 -6.14
C GLN A 47 3.26 1.00 -7.00
N GLY A 48 3.18 0.87 -8.33
CA GLY A 48 4.07 1.59 -9.25
C GLY A 48 3.49 2.87 -9.87
N ARG A 49 2.23 3.23 -9.62
CA ARG A 49 1.58 4.31 -10.40
C ARG A 49 1.25 5.55 -9.57
N GLN A 50 0.73 5.35 -8.36
CA GLN A 50 0.27 6.47 -7.52
C GLN A 50 1.44 7.15 -6.78
N THR A 51 2.37 6.35 -6.25
CA THR A 51 3.56 6.84 -5.54
C THR A 51 4.47 7.66 -6.45
N ASP A 52 4.63 7.23 -7.70
CA ASP A 52 5.45 7.92 -8.70
C ASP A 52 4.83 9.26 -9.14
N ALA A 53 3.50 9.31 -9.30
CA ALA A 53 2.80 10.56 -9.62
C ALA A 53 2.95 11.59 -8.49
N LEU A 54 2.79 11.16 -7.23
CA LEU A 54 2.95 12.02 -6.06
C LEU A 54 4.41 12.51 -5.92
N ASN A 55 5.39 11.62 -6.12
CA ASN A 55 6.80 11.96 -6.08
C ASN A 55 7.19 12.97 -7.16
N ARG A 56 6.65 12.83 -8.38
CA ARG A 56 6.87 13.78 -9.48
C ARG A 56 6.28 15.15 -9.19
N LEU A 57 5.07 15.21 -8.61
CA LEU A 57 4.43 16.46 -8.22
C LEU A 57 5.22 17.17 -7.10
N MET A 58 5.64 16.41 -6.09
CA MET A 58 6.45 16.91 -4.98
C MET A 58 7.81 17.44 -5.47
N LYS A 59 8.41 16.78 -6.46
CA LYS A 59 9.65 17.23 -7.11
C LYS A 59 9.44 18.52 -7.92
N ALA A 60 8.39 18.58 -8.75
CA ALA A 60 8.08 19.77 -9.54
C ALA A 60 7.79 21.01 -8.68
N LYS A 61 7.17 20.82 -7.51
CA LYS A 61 6.92 21.89 -6.54
C LYS A 61 8.19 22.38 -5.84
N ARG A 62 9.15 21.48 -5.56
CA ARG A 62 10.44 21.83 -4.94
C ARG A 62 11.40 22.52 -5.92
N GLU A 63 11.34 22.19 -7.20
CA GLU A 63 12.21 22.76 -8.23
C GLU A 63 11.77 24.16 -8.71
N GLY A 64 10.69 24.75 -8.15
CA GLY A 64 10.20 26.07 -8.55
C GLY A 64 9.73 26.16 -10.01
N LYS A 65 9.65 25.02 -10.73
CA LYS A 65 9.30 24.93 -12.15
C LYS A 65 7.82 25.09 -12.44
N VAL A 66 6.98 25.15 -11.41
CA VAL A 66 5.59 25.64 -11.52
C VAL A 66 5.62 27.16 -11.37
N GLY A 67 6.33 27.81 -12.29
CA GLY A 67 6.25 29.26 -12.51
C GLY A 67 5.02 29.53 -13.37
N THR A 68 4.19 30.46 -12.92
CA THR A 68 2.98 30.94 -13.60
C THR A 68 3.24 31.51 -15.00
N SER A 69 4.49 31.72 -15.39
CA SER A 69 4.91 32.25 -16.70
C SER A 69 5.07 31.20 -17.81
N SER A 70 5.06 29.90 -17.52
CA SER A 70 5.22 28.85 -18.55
C SER A 70 3.94 28.52 -19.32
N TRP A 71 2.79 28.92 -18.80
CA TRP A 71 1.51 28.80 -19.49
C TRP A 71 1.28 30.19 -20.05
N GLY A 72 1.43 30.38 -21.37
CA GLY A 72 1.19 31.66 -22.06
C GLY A 72 -0.29 32.04 -22.00
N VAL A 73 -0.76 32.36 -20.80
CA VAL A 73 -2.15 32.62 -20.48
C VAL A 73 -2.17 33.96 -19.79
N ASP A 74 -2.90 34.89 -20.38
CA ASP A 74 -3.21 36.17 -19.78
C ASP A 74 -3.89 35.94 -18.42
N MET A 75 -3.11 36.13 -17.36
CA MET A 75 -3.52 35.82 -15.99
C MET A 75 -4.68 36.71 -15.58
N ASP A 76 -4.76 37.93 -16.08
CA ASP A 76 -5.75 38.91 -15.64
C ASP A 76 -7.16 38.52 -16.11
N ALA A 77 -7.33 38.15 -17.38
CA ALA A 77 -8.60 37.63 -17.88
C ALA A 77 -9.01 36.30 -17.22
N LYS A 78 -8.04 35.41 -16.97
CA LYS A 78 -8.31 34.12 -16.30
C LYS A 78 -8.59 34.28 -14.81
N ILE A 79 -8.00 35.25 -14.13
CA ILE A 79 -8.27 35.58 -12.74
C ILE A 79 -9.70 36.10 -12.61
N HIS A 80 -10.18 36.94 -13.54
CA HIS A 80 -11.57 37.40 -13.55
C HIS A 80 -12.56 36.24 -13.79
N GLN A 81 -12.28 35.36 -14.75
CA GLN A 81 -13.10 34.17 -15.01
C GLN A 81 -13.05 33.16 -13.85
N LEU A 82 -11.89 33.00 -13.21
CA LEU A 82 -11.76 32.20 -11.99
C LEU A 82 -12.53 32.81 -10.84
N ASN A 83 -12.54 34.13 -10.67
CA ASN A 83 -13.29 34.78 -9.60
C ASN A 83 -14.82 34.58 -9.76
N GLU A 84 -15.32 34.56 -10.99
CA GLU A 84 -16.73 34.28 -11.30
C GLU A 84 -17.11 32.83 -10.97
N VAL A 85 -16.28 31.85 -11.34
CA VAL A 85 -16.46 30.42 -11.01
C VAL A 85 -16.21 30.12 -9.52
N LEU A 86 -15.26 30.81 -8.89
CA LEU A 86 -14.98 30.73 -7.45
C LEU A 86 -16.08 31.40 -6.61
N SER A 87 -16.84 32.32 -7.19
CA SER A 87 -18.05 32.89 -6.58
C SER A 87 -19.17 31.84 -6.43
N GLU A 88 -19.28 30.87 -7.35
CA GLU A 88 -20.15 29.71 -7.16
C GLU A 88 -19.57 28.66 -6.21
N LYS A 89 -18.24 28.53 -6.14
CA LYS A 89 -17.55 27.60 -5.25
C LYS A 89 -17.30 28.23 -3.88
N LYS A 90 -18.38 28.40 -3.12
CA LYS A 90 -18.35 28.91 -1.75
C LYS A 90 -17.46 28.02 -0.86
N VAL A 91 -16.19 28.41 -0.69
CA VAL A 91 -15.31 27.81 0.30
C VAL A 91 -15.82 28.31 1.65
N TYR A 92 -16.56 27.44 2.35
CA TYR A 92 -17.03 27.74 3.70
C TYR A 92 -15.83 27.88 4.63
N SER A 93 -15.82 28.93 5.47
CA SER A 93 -14.78 29.06 6.48
C SER A 93 -14.86 27.86 7.43
N GLN A 94 -13.75 27.11 7.50
CA GLN A 94 -13.61 25.95 8.38
C GLN A 94 -12.83 26.29 9.67
N GLU A 95 -12.62 27.58 9.95
CA GLU A 95 -11.89 28.03 11.14
C GLU A 95 -12.57 27.52 12.42
N GLY A 96 -11.78 26.89 13.29
CA GLY A 96 -12.26 26.36 14.58
C GLY A 96 -13.15 25.12 14.50
N LEU A 97 -13.48 24.59 13.30
CA LEU A 97 -14.27 23.35 13.18
C LEU A 97 -13.44 22.10 13.50
N LYS A 98 -12.15 22.11 13.18
CA LYS A 98 -11.26 20.97 13.46
C LYS A 98 -11.31 20.55 14.93
N GLU A 99 -11.21 21.48 15.87
CA GLU A 99 -11.22 21.12 17.31
C GLU A 99 -12.58 20.58 17.76
N LYS A 100 -13.68 21.00 17.11
CA LYS A 100 -15.01 20.44 17.37
C LYS A 100 -15.15 19.00 16.88
N ASP A 101 -14.41 18.64 15.85
CA ASP A 101 -14.37 17.29 15.28
C ASP A 101 -13.39 16.37 16.03
N ARG A 102 -12.71 16.86 17.09
CA ARG A 102 -11.74 16.07 17.85
C ARG A 102 -12.40 14.90 18.57
N VAL A 103 -11.90 13.69 18.28
CA VAL A 103 -12.35 12.46 18.93
C VAL A 103 -11.44 12.14 20.12
N LYS A 104 -11.98 12.22 21.34
CA LYS A 104 -11.20 11.95 22.57
C LYS A 104 -10.77 10.49 22.69
N ARG A 105 -11.69 9.55 22.45
CA ARG A 105 -11.45 8.11 22.48
C ARG A 105 -12.60 7.40 21.76
N LEU A 106 -12.29 6.37 20.97
CA LEU A 106 -13.29 5.49 20.37
C LEU A 106 -13.66 4.33 21.32
N PRO A 107 -14.86 3.77 21.24
CA PRO A 107 -15.22 2.57 22.01
C PRO A 107 -14.24 1.42 21.75
N GLY A 108 -13.68 0.84 22.81
CA GLY A 108 -12.70 -0.26 22.71
C GLY A 108 -11.29 0.17 22.25
N GLN A 109 -11.03 1.47 22.10
CA GLN A 109 -9.72 1.95 21.67
C GLN A 109 -8.68 1.78 22.81
N PRO A 110 -7.53 1.12 22.54
CA PRO A 110 -6.41 1.11 23.46
C PRO A 110 -5.84 2.53 23.63
N ASP A 111 -4.90 2.70 24.56
CA ASP A 111 -4.24 4.00 24.69
C ASP A 111 -3.41 4.30 23.44
N VAL A 112 -3.60 5.51 22.90
CA VAL A 112 -2.96 6.00 21.68
C VAL A 112 -2.35 7.38 21.92
N ASP A 113 -1.28 7.68 21.22
CA ASP A 113 -0.47 8.89 21.34
C ASP A 113 -0.61 9.85 20.14
N PHE A 114 -1.65 9.65 19.33
CA PHE A 114 -2.03 10.54 18.23
C PHE A 114 -3.35 11.24 18.49
N GLU A 115 -3.51 12.40 17.87
CA GLU A 115 -4.80 13.09 17.80
C GLU A 115 -5.61 12.56 16.63
N GLN A 116 -6.91 12.42 16.82
CA GLN A 116 -7.84 11.89 15.85
C GLN A 116 -9.08 12.78 15.78
N TYR A 117 -9.63 12.89 14.57
CA TYR A 117 -10.68 13.82 14.21
C TYR A 117 -11.68 13.12 13.30
N ALA A 118 -12.97 13.34 13.51
CA ALA A 118 -14.04 12.78 12.69
C ALA A 118 -15.15 13.82 12.51
N GLY A 119 -15.59 14.01 11.26
CA GLY A 119 -16.58 15.04 10.97
C GLY A 119 -17.11 14.98 9.54
N TYR A 120 -17.78 16.05 9.13
CA TYR A 120 -18.39 16.17 7.82
C TYR A 120 -17.85 17.39 7.07
N VAL A 121 -17.50 17.20 5.79
CA VAL A 121 -17.14 18.26 4.86
C VAL A 121 -18.26 18.43 3.85
N THR A 122 -18.96 19.57 3.91
CA THR A 122 -20.03 19.89 2.96
C THR A 122 -19.45 20.13 1.56
N VAL A 123 -19.95 19.40 0.57
CA VAL A 123 -19.50 19.51 -0.84
C VAL A 123 -20.54 20.14 -1.74
N ASP A 124 -21.82 20.09 -1.35
CA ASP A 124 -22.91 20.79 -2.02
C ASP A 124 -23.95 21.21 -0.98
N GLN A 125 -23.93 22.50 -0.62
CA GLN A 125 -24.87 23.04 0.36
C GLN A 125 -26.31 23.07 -0.17
N LYS A 126 -26.51 23.33 -1.46
CA LYS A 126 -27.86 23.43 -2.06
C LYS A 126 -28.55 22.07 -2.07
N ALA A 127 -27.79 21.02 -2.38
CA ALA A 127 -28.30 19.65 -2.34
C ALA A 127 -28.13 18.95 -0.98
N GLY A 128 -27.58 19.64 0.02
CA GLY A 128 -27.33 19.06 1.35
C GLY A 128 -26.35 17.88 1.37
N ARG A 129 -25.41 17.80 0.42
CA ARG A 129 -24.44 16.70 0.36
C ARG A 129 -23.16 17.05 1.11
N ALA A 130 -22.71 16.11 1.93
CA ALA A 130 -21.44 16.17 2.66
C ALA A 130 -20.73 14.81 2.64
N PHE A 131 -19.40 14.84 2.67
CA PHE A 131 -18.60 13.64 2.91
C PHE A 131 -18.24 13.53 4.39
N PHE A 132 -18.38 12.33 4.93
CA PHE A 132 -17.77 11.99 6.21
C PHE A 132 -16.27 11.78 6.05
N TYR A 133 -15.48 12.18 7.04
CA TYR A 133 -14.06 11.89 7.11
C TYR A 133 -13.65 11.40 8.50
N TYR A 134 -12.59 10.60 8.54
CA TYR A 134 -11.85 10.23 9.73
C TYR A 134 -10.36 10.47 9.48
N PHE A 135 -9.73 11.28 10.32
CA PHE A 135 -8.35 11.74 10.17
C PHE A 135 -7.57 11.47 11.44
N VAL A 136 -6.37 10.92 11.29
CA VAL A 136 -5.41 10.68 12.39
C VAL A 136 -4.13 11.45 12.10
N GLU A 137 -3.66 12.20 13.09
CA GLU A 137 -2.39 12.90 12.98
C GLU A 137 -1.20 11.96 13.14
N ALA A 138 -0.08 12.31 12.51
CA ALA A 138 1.13 11.54 12.67
C ALA A 138 1.72 11.71 14.09
N VAL A 139 2.19 10.61 14.67
CA VAL A 139 2.85 10.62 15.99
C VAL A 139 4.25 11.28 15.92
N GLY A 140 4.63 12.02 16.97
CA GLY A 140 6.01 12.46 17.25
C GLY A 140 6.31 13.94 17.01
N PHE A 141 7.52 14.38 17.39
CA PHE A 141 7.98 15.78 17.49
C PHE A 141 7.84 16.64 16.21
N LYS A 142 7.63 16.01 15.05
CA LYS A 142 7.46 16.70 13.76
C LYS A 142 6.19 16.25 13.02
N SER A 143 5.12 15.96 13.75
CA SER A 143 3.81 15.57 13.19
C SER A 143 3.36 16.49 12.05
N ARG A 144 3.48 17.80 12.25
CA ARG A 144 3.06 18.85 11.31
C ARG A 144 3.87 18.90 10.00
N SER A 145 5.07 18.33 9.96
CA SER A 145 5.88 18.27 8.72
C SER A 145 5.73 16.94 7.97
N LYS A 146 4.97 15.98 8.51
CA LYS A 146 4.71 14.72 7.83
C LYS A 146 3.71 14.93 6.69
N PRO A 147 3.80 14.14 5.60
CA PRO A 147 2.87 14.26 4.48
C PRO A 147 1.45 13.87 4.90
N LEU A 148 0.45 14.43 4.20
CA LEU A 148 -0.94 14.02 4.30
C LEU A 148 -1.21 12.87 3.32
N LEU A 149 -1.79 11.78 3.82
CA LEU A 149 -2.28 10.67 3.00
C LEU A 149 -3.81 10.70 2.96
N LEU A 150 -4.38 10.73 1.75
CA LEU A 150 -5.81 10.56 1.54
C LEU A 150 -6.07 9.13 1.07
N TRP A 151 -6.86 8.39 1.84
CA TRP A 151 -7.29 7.03 1.52
C TRP A 151 -8.75 7.04 1.03
N LEU A 152 -8.99 6.52 -0.17
CA LEU A 152 -10.32 6.41 -0.77
C LEU A 152 -10.58 4.93 -1.09
N ASN A 153 -11.70 4.40 -0.60
CA ASN A 153 -12.17 3.06 -0.96
C ASN A 153 -12.95 3.11 -2.29
N GLY A 154 -13.04 1.97 -2.98
CA GLY A 154 -13.78 1.81 -4.24
C GLY A 154 -14.07 0.35 -4.54
#